data_AF-A0A357MS96-F1
#
_entry.id   AF-A0A357MS96-F1
#
_cell.length_a   1.000
_cell.length_b   1.000
_cell.length_c   1.000
_cell.angle_alpha   90.00
_cell.angle_beta   90.00
_cell.angle_gamma   90.00
#
_symmetry.space_group_name_H-M   'P 1'
#
loop_
_entity.id
_entity.type
_entity.pdbx_description
1 polymer ?
#
loop_
_entity_poly.entity_id
_entity_poly.type
_entity_poly.pdbx_seq_one_letter_code
_entity_poly.pdbx_strand_id
1 'polypeptide(L)'
;MRCSSFCPTESYRLPPIASFFRNTGHTVKQYRKVLHISYPHKEYNIFIFSYGCLVTWGLKRTEEKQLLEQLKQFSVNPLPITEVGRFVYRYGDRVEMATHERFNIDIISLESDNAQLKLAISYGLAQSIQLESYESAVQKTIEQNSHYPEQLARKGNISLSQKEISRRMGQIFLARSSINLNSEYLAAPEYFWEHPSFEDYYNMIEKFLDISRRVTTLNQKLDVLHELFDMLTSQLQHRHSNMLESIIILLIFVEIVINLVAKIN
;
A
#
# COMPACT_ATOMS: atom_id res chain seq x y z
N MET A 1 -27.14 -0.90 7.88
CA MET A 1 -26.60 0.47 7.64
C MET A 1 -25.28 0.37 6.86
N ARG A 2 -24.78 1.44 6.23
CA ARG A 2 -23.54 1.41 5.43
C ARG A 2 -22.30 1.69 6.28
N CYS A 3 -21.25 0.89 6.10
CA CYS A 3 -19.90 1.23 6.52
C CYS A 3 -18.99 1.15 5.29
N SER A 4 -18.12 2.12 5.10
CA SER A 4 -17.21 2.14 3.96
C SER A 4 -15.81 2.59 4.39
N SER A 5 -14.78 1.96 3.83
CA SER A 5 -13.39 2.40 3.98
C SER A 5 -12.85 2.90 2.64
N PHE A 6 -11.97 3.89 2.67
CA PHE A 6 -11.39 4.49 1.47
C PHE A 6 -9.89 4.72 1.65
N CYS A 7 -9.11 4.53 0.58
CA CYS A 7 -7.71 4.94 0.50
C CYS A 7 -7.48 5.85 -0.73
N PRO A 8 -7.80 7.16 -0.64
CA PRO A 8 -7.67 8.08 -1.78
C PRO A 8 -6.29 8.76 -1.91
N THR A 9 -5.43 8.68 -0.90
CA THR A 9 -4.18 9.47 -0.83
C THR A 9 -3.15 8.75 0.04
N GLU A 10 -1.87 9.08 -0.08
CA GLU A 10 -0.83 8.50 0.79
C GLU A 10 -0.91 9.01 2.23
N SER A 11 -1.25 10.29 2.43
CA SER A 11 -1.45 10.84 3.77
C SER A 11 -2.40 12.03 3.80
N TYR A 12 -2.94 12.31 5.00
CA TYR A 12 -3.80 13.45 5.26
C TYR A 12 -3.17 14.42 6.26
N ARG A 13 -3.32 15.72 5.99
CA ARG A 13 -3.02 16.77 6.98
C ARG A 13 -4.18 16.90 7.96
N LEU A 14 -4.11 16.19 9.08
CA LEU A 14 -5.20 16.16 10.08
C LEU A 14 -5.53 17.53 10.72
N PRO A 15 -4.57 18.41 11.11
CA PRO A 15 -4.92 19.65 11.79
C PRO A 15 -5.78 20.63 10.95
N PRO A 16 -5.50 20.84 9.65
CA PRO A 16 -6.40 21.56 8.77
C PRO A 16 -7.80 20.94 8.64
N ILE A 17 -7.88 19.61 8.54
CA ILE A 17 -9.17 18.88 8.48
C ILE A 17 -9.97 19.12 9.77
N ALA A 18 -9.30 19.01 10.93
CA ALA A 18 -9.94 19.25 12.22
C ALA A 18 -10.51 20.67 12.32
N SER A 19 -9.77 21.66 11.83
CA SER A 19 -10.22 23.06 11.80
C SER A 19 -11.42 23.25 10.87
N PHE A 20 -11.38 22.65 9.68
CA PHE A 20 -12.48 22.68 8.72
C PHE A 20 -13.79 22.13 9.31
N PHE A 21 -13.75 20.94 9.92
CA PHE A 21 -14.95 20.31 10.48
C PHE A 21 -15.46 20.98 11.77
N ARG A 22 -14.58 21.59 12.57
CA ARG A 22 -15.01 22.41 13.71
C ARG A 22 -15.76 23.66 13.25
N ASN A 23 -15.26 24.33 12.20
CA ASN A 23 -15.89 25.54 11.65
C ASN A 23 -17.26 25.28 11.02
N THR A 24 -17.54 24.04 10.59
CA THR A 24 -18.85 23.62 10.07
C THR A 24 -19.78 23.05 11.14
N GLY A 25 -19.40 23.14 12.43
CA GLY A 25 -20.26 22.78 13.57
C GLY A 25 -20.25 21.30 13.94
N HIS A 26 -19.30 20.51 13.43
CA HIS A 26 -19.18 19.10 13.80
C HIS A 26 -18.33 18.90 15.07
N THR A 27 -18.62 17.83 15.81
CA THR A 27 -17.78 17.44 16.96
C THR A 27 -16.55 16.72 16.43
N VAL A 28 -15.36 17.23 16.79
CA VAL A 28 -14.08 16.69 16.32
C VAL A 28 -13.20 16.29 17.50
N LYS A 29 -12.81 15.02 17.57
CA LYS A 29 -11.87 14.47 18.54
C LYS A 29 -10.65 13.92 17.81
N GLN A 30 -9.46 14.12 18.35
CA GLN A 30 -8.22 13.57 17.78
C GLN A 30 -7.62 12.53 18.72
N TYR A 31 -7.36 11.34 18.17
CA TYR A 31 -6.71 10.22 18.84
C TYR A 31 -5.37 9.99 18.15
N ARG A 32 -4.31 10.66 18.61
CA ARG A 32 -2.96 10.62 17.99
C ARG A 32 -3.00 10.86 16.47
N LYS A 33 -2.92 9.76 15.69
CA LYS A 33 -2.89 9.69 14.23
C LYS A 33 -4.28 9.56 13.57
N VAL A 34 -5.36 9.66 14.33
CA VAL A 34 -6.73 9.52 13.84
C VAL A 34 -7.59 10.70 14.26
N LEU A 35 -8.40 11.21 13.33
CA LEU A 35 -9.39 12.24 13.58
C LEU A 35 -10.79 11.61 13.52
N HIS A 36 -11.55 11.72 14.62
CA HIS A 36 -12.94 11.32 14.70
C HIS A 36 -13.83 12.55 14.52
N ILE A 37 -14.73 12.48 13.55
CA ILE A 37 -15.75 13.49 13.27
C ILE A 37 -17.11 12.84 13.52
N SER A 38 -17.89 13.45 14.41
CA SER A 38 -19.26 13.05 14.72
C SER A 38 -20.24 14.13 14.28
N TYR A 39 -21.33 13.71 13.63
CA TYR A 39 -22.40 14.61 13.20
C TYR A 39 -23.42 14.73 14.34
N PRO A 40 -23.67 15.92 14.90
CA PRO A 40 -24.58 16.04 16.07
C PRO A 40 -26.02 15.61 15.79
N HIS A 41 -26.46 15.74 14.53
CA HIS A 41 -27.85 15.50 14.12
C HIS A 41 -28.06 14.21 13.32
N LYS A 42 -26.99 13.44 13.09
CA LYS A 42 -27.03 12.16 12.37
C LYS A 42 -26.06 11.22 13.08
N GLU A 43 -26.40 9.95 13.29
CA GLU A 43 -25.53 8.94 13.93
C GLU A 43 -24.31 8.54 13.06
N TYR A 44 -23.71 9.52 12.38
CA TYR A 44 -22.60 9.35 11.47
C TYR A 44 -21.29 9.51 12.21
N ASN A 45 -20.40 8.54 12.00
CA ASN A 45 -19.05 8.57 12.51
C ASN A 45 -18.09 8.46 11.34
N ILE A 46 -17.14 9.40 11.27
CA ILE A 46 -16.09 9.40 10.28
C ILE A 46 -14.76 9.36 11.03
N PHE A 47 -13.90 8.41 10.66
CA PHE A 47 -12.55 8.28 11.17
C PHE A 47 -11.58 8.54 10.03
N ILE A 48 -10.74 9.55 10.15
CA ILE A 48 -9.74 9.92 9.14
C ILE A 48 -8.35 9.63 9.73
N PHE A 49 -7.61 8.78 9.05
CA PHE A 49 -6.31 8.32 9.47
C PHE A 49 -5.22 9.16 8.80
N SER A 50 -4.18 9.51 9.55
CA SER A 50 -3.06 10.32 9.03
C SER A 50 -2.36 9.68 7.83
N TYR A 51 -2.38 8.35 7.73
CA TYR A 51 -1.84 7.55 6.64
C TYR A 51 -2.79 7.41 5.44
N GLY A 52 -3.69 8.39 5.25
CA GLY A 52 -4.41 8.57 3.98
C GLY A 52 -5.71 7.79 3.85
N CYS A 53 -6.06 6.98 4.84
CA CYS A 53 -7.32 6.24 4.86
C CYS A 53 -8.43 6.98 5.59
N LEU A 54 -9.68 6.64 5.30
CA LEU A 54 -10.81 7.03 6.13
C LEU A 54 -11.88 5.93 6.17
N VAL A 55 -12.62 5.86 7.27
CA VAL A 55 -13.73 4.93 7.48
C VAL A 55 -14.98 5.73 7.85
N THR A 56 -16.07 5.47 7.16
CA THR A 56 -17.37 6.11 7.39
C THR A 56 -18.36 5.09 7.92
N TRP A 57 -19.19 5.53 8.86
CA TRP A 57 -20.29 4.77 9.42
C TRP A 57 -21.58 5.58 9.24
N GLY A 58 -22.58 4.98 8.61
CA GLY A 58 -23.92 5.54 8.44
C GLY A 58 -24.10 6.45 7.23
N LEU A 59 -23.03 6.98 6.64
CA LEU A 59 -23.11 7.86 5.47
C LEU A 59 -23.76 7.16 4.27
N LYS A 60 -24.59 7.90 3.53
CA LYS A 60 -25.11 7.48 2.23
C LYS A 60 -24.04 7.65 1.16
N ARG A 61 -24.20 6.94 0.04
CA ARG A 61 -23.27 6.98 -1.10
C ARG A 61 -23.03 8.39 -1.65
N THR A 62 -24.05 9.26 -1.62
CA THR A 62 -23.92 10.66 -2.05
C THR A 62 -23.09 11.48 -1.07
N GLU A 63 -23.27 11.26 0.23
CA GLU A 63 -22.55 11.95 1.30
C GLU A 63 -21.07 11.50 1.35
N GLU A 64 -20.80 10.21 1.12
CA GLU A 64 -19.43 9.69 0.97
C GLU A 64 -18.67 10.37 -0.17
N LYS A 65 -19.33 10.53 -1.34
CA LYS A 65 -18.72 11.24 -2.49
C LYS A 65 -18.43 12.70 -2.16
N GLN A 66 -19.38 13.39 -1.53
CA GLN A 66 -19.19 14.79 -1.13
C GLN A 66 -18.04 14.94 -0.12
N LEU A 67 -17.96 14.03 0.86
CA LEU A 67 -16.87 14.00 1.83
C LEU A 67 -15.51 13.83 1.14
N LEU A 68 -15.38 12.86 0.22
CA LEU A 68 -14.14 12.63 -0.52
C LEU A 68 -13.71 13.87 -1.31
N GLU A 69 -14.65 14.54 -2.00
CA GLU A 69 -14.36 15.78 -2.73
C GLU A 69 -13.90 16.91 -1.80
N GLN A 70 -14.52 17.07 -0.64
CA GLN A 70 -14.11 18.07 0.36
C GLN A 70 -12.71 17.80 0.92
N LEU A 71 -12.34 16.52 1.06
CA LEU A 71 -11.06 16.11 1.65
C LEU A 71 -9.86 16.25 0.71
N LYS A 72 -10.07 16.32 -0.62
CA LYS A 72 -8.98 16.42 -1.62
C LYS A 72 -7.98 17.55 -1.34
N GLN A 73 -8.43 18.69 -0.84
CA GLN A 73 -7.57 19.84 -0.53
C GLN A 73 -6.59 19.59 0.64
N PHE A 74 -6.85 18.56 1.46
CA PHE A 74 -6.04 18.20 2.62
C PHE A 74 -5.16 16.97 2.35
N SER A 75 -5.33 16.33 1.20
CA SER A 75 -4.55 15.18 0.74
C SER A 75 -3.10 15.56 0.44
N VAL A 76 -2.20 14.63 0.74
CA VAL A 76 -0.78 14.68 0.35
C VAL A 76 -0.52 13.44 -0.50
N ASN A 77 -0.03 13.67 -1.72
CA ASN A 77 0.14 12.65 -2.77
C ASN A 77 -1.17 11.84 -3.00
N PRO A 78 -2.19 12.44 -3.66
CA PRO A 78 -3.40 11.72 -4.03
C PRO A 78 -3.08 10.50 -4.91
N LEU A 79 -3.73 9.38 -4.62
CA LEU A 79 -3.57 8.15 -5.38
C LEU A 79 -4.37 8.21 -6.68
N PRO A 80 -3.87 7.62 -7.78
CA PRO A 80 -4.58 7.63 -9.06
C PRO A 80 -5.89 6.83 -9.03
N ILE A 81 -5.96 5.83 -8.16
CA ILE A 81 -7.13 4.99 -7.92
C ILE A 81 -7.43 5.06 -6.43
N THR A 82 -8.68 5.34 -6.08
CA THR A 82 -9.16 5.25 -4.70
C THR A 82 -9.75 3.87 -4.47
N GLU A 83 -9.08 3.06 -3.67
CA GLU A 83 -9.63 1.78 -3.24
C GLU A 83 -10.80 2.01 -2.25
N VAL A 84 -11.85 1.20 -2.38
CA VAL A 84 -13.09 1.33 -1.58
C VAL A 84 -13.55 -0.01 -1.02
N GLY A 85 -13.43 -0.18 0.30
CA GLY A 85 -14.04 -1.28 1.04
C GLY A 85 -15.50 -0.97 1.37
N ARG A 86 -16.41 -1.94 1.16
CA ARG A 86 -17.86 -1.75 1.39
C ARG A 86 -18.39 -2.82 2.32
N PHE A 87 -18.95 -2.37 3.43
CA PHE A 87 -19.48 -3.21 4.50
C PHE A 87 -20.91 -2.81 4.82
N VAL A 88 -21.67 -3.75 5.35
CA VAL A 88 -22.95 -3.47 5.99
C VAL A 88 -22.75 -3.63 7.49
N TYR A 89 -23.32 -2.74 8.29
CA TYR A 89 -23.34 -2.94 9.73
C TYR A 89 -24.76 -2.94 10.29
N ARG A 90 -24.95 -3.68 11.39
CA ARG A 90 -26.21 -3.81 12.13
C ARG A 90 -25.94 -3.86 13.63
N TYR A 91 -26.95 -3.55 14.43
CA TYR A 91 -26.89 -3.79 15.87
C TYR A 91 -27.40 -5.20 16.19
N GLY A 92 -26.73 -5.87 17.12
CA GLY A 92 -27.03 -7.23 17.58
C GLY A 92 -26.50 -7.46 18.99
N ASP A 93 -26.50 -8.71 19.46
CA ASP A 93 -26.17 -9.01 20.86
C ASP A 93 -24.66 -9.06 21.15
N ARG A 94 -23.84 -9.19 20.09
CA ARG A 94 -22.38 -9.28 20.19
C ARG A 94 -21.68 -8.66 18.99
N VAL A 95 -20.42 -8.30 19.18
CA VAL A 95 -19.54 -7.86 18.09
C VAL A 95 -19.04 -9.07 17.30
N GLU A 96 -19.33 -9.09 16.00
CA GLU A 96 -18.87 -10.14 15.09
C GLU A 96 -18.78 -9.59 13.66
N MET A 97 -17.92 -10.19 12.84
CA MET A 97 -17.86 -9.95 11.40
C MET A 97 -18.12 -11.27 10.66
N ALA A 98 -19.00 -11.24 9.67
CA ALA A 98 -19.38 -12.42 8.90
C ALA A 98 -19.71 -12.05 7.45
N THR A 99 -19.38 -12.94 6.51
CA THR A 99 -19.76 -12.77 5.11
C THR A 99 -21.16 -13.34 4.87
N HIS A 100 -22.06 -12.54 4.33
CA HIS A 100 -23.37 -13.02 3.91
C HIS A 100 -23.23 -13.80 2.60
N GLU A 101 -23.19 -15.14 2.68
CA GLU A 101 -22.91 -16.05 1.54
C GLU A 101 -23.68 -15.71 0.26
N ARG A 102 -25.00 -15.50 0.36
CA ARG A 102 -25.85 -15.22 -0.81
C ARG A 102 -25.49 -13.92 -1.56
N PHE A 103 -25.04 -12.90 -0.85
CA PHE A 103 -24.79 -11.58 -1.42
C PHE A 103 -23.29 -11.27 -1.55
N ASN A 104 -22.44 -12.11 -0.96
CA ASN A 104 -21.00 -11.90 -0.85
C ASN A 104 -20.67 -10.49 -0.30
N ILE A 105 -21.36 -10.12 0.79
CA ILE A 105 -21.19 -8.83 1.48
C ILE A 105 -20.82 -9.11 2.93
N ASP A 106 -19.76 -8.46 3.39
CA ASP A 106 -19.35 -8.53 4.78
C ASP A 106 -20.25 -7.67 5.67
N ILE A 107 -20.72 -8.30 6.74
CA ILE A 107 -21.61 -7.74 7.74
C ILE A 107 -20.85 -7.60 9.06
N ILE A 108 -20.88 -6.41 9.63
CA ILE A 108 -20.36 -6.08 10.95
C ILE A 108 -21.55 -5.97 11.92
N SER A 109 -21.65 -6.89 12.88
CA SER A 109 -22.61 -6.77 13.99
C SER A 109 -21.94 -5.98 15.12
N LEU A 110 -22.66 -5.01 15.69
CA LEU A 110 -22.22 -4.21 16.83
C LEU A 110 -23.17 -4.41 18.01
N GLU A 111 -22.64 -4.52 19.22
CA GLU A 111 -23.45 -4.63 20.45
C GLU A 111 -24.04 -3.29 20.92
N SER A 112 -23.45 -2.17 20.50
CA SER A 112 -23.88 -0.83 20.89
C SER A 112 -23.39 0.23 19.90
N ASP A 113 -23.96 1.44 19.96
CA ASP A 113 -23.48 2.61 19.23
C ASP A 113 -22.29 3.28 19.95
N ASN A 114 -21.23 2.51 20.23
CA ASN A 114 -20.04 3.02 20.89
C ASN A 114 -19.00 3.49 19.85
N ALA A 115 -18.64 4.78 19.90
CA ALA A 115 -17.67 5.37 18.99
C ALA A 115 -16.25 4.77 19.11
N GLN A 116 -15.83 4.34 20.31
CA GLN A 116 -14.53 3.70 20.51
C GLN A 116 -14.51 2.29 19.94
N LEU A 117 -15.63 1.54 20.04
CA LEU A 117 -15.79 0.26 19.36
C LEU A 117 -15.72 0.43 17.83
N LYS A 118 -16.46 1.40 17.28
CA LYS A 118 -16.39 1.73 15.84
C LYS A 118 -14.98 2.15 15.42
N LEU A 119 -14.26 2.90 16.25
CA LEU A 119 -12.87 3.28 16.01
C LEU A 119 -11.94 2.05 15.97
N ALA A 120 -12.09 1.12 16.92
CA ALA A 120 -11.29 -0.11 16.96
C ALA A 120 -11.45 -0.94 15.69
N ILE A 121 -12.71 -1.15 15.25
CA ILE A 121 -13.01 -1.82 13.97
C ILE A 121 -12.44 -1.01 12.80
N SER A 122 -12.54 0.32 12.85
CA SER A 122 -12.06 1.20 11.78
C SER A 122 -10.54 1.12 11.59
N TYR A 123 -9.73 0.85 12.63
CA TYR A 123 -8.30 0.59 12.45
C TYR A 123 -8.05 -0.60 11.52
N GLY A 124 -8.72 -1.73 11.74
CA GLY A 124 -8.58 -2.92 10.88
C GLY A 124 -9.09 -2.67 9.46
N LEU A 125 -10.23 -1.99 9.31
CA LEU A 125 -10.78 -1.64 7.99
C LEU A 125 -9.87 -0.67 7.22
N ALA A 126 -9.27 0.30 7.92
CA ALA A 126 -8.33 1.26 7.34
C ALA A 126 -7.03 0.57 6.90
N GLN A 127 -6.47 -0.30 7.73
CA GLN A 127 -5.28 -1.07 7.38
C GLN A 127 -5.51 -1.98 6.17
N SER A 128 -6.66 -2.65 6.12
CA SER A 128 -7.03 -3.54 5.01
C SER A 128 -7.16 -2.80 3.68
N ILE A 129 -7.82 -1.62 3.67
CA ILE A 129 -7.97 -0.83 2.43
C ILE A 129 -6.68 -0.14 2.00
N GLN A 130 -5.83 0.23 2.97
CA GLN A 130 -4.49 0.71 2.67
C GLN A 130 -3.64 -0.38 2.02
N LEU A 131 -3.72 -1.61 2.57
CA LEU A 131 -3.00 -2.75 2.02
C LEU A 131 -3.46 -3.07 0.60
N GLU A 132 -4.76 -3.00 0.33
CA GLU A 132 -5.31 -3.16 -1.03
C GLU A 132 -4.72 -2.14 -2.01
N SER A 133 -4.52 -0.88 -1.59
CA SER A 133 -3.87 0.13 -2.43
C SER A 133 -2.41 -0.21 -2.76
N TYR A 134 -1.67 -0.79 -1.82
CA TYR A 134 -0.31 -1.29 -2.07
C TYR A 134 -0.31 -2.53 -2.97
N GLU A 135 -1.23 -3.47 -2.74
CA GLU A 135 -1.40 -4.67 -3.56
C GLU A 135 -1.67 -4.29 -5.03
N SER A 136 -2.57 -3.34 -5.28
CA SER A 136 -2.85 -2.78 -6.61
C SER A 136 -1.62 -2.15 -7.26
N ALA A 137 -0.85 -1.35 -6.50
CA ALA A 137 0.36 -0.70 -7.01
C ALA A 137 1.47 -1.72 -7.37
N VAL A 138 1.68 -2.73 -6.52
CA VAL A 138 2.65 -3.80 -6.78
C VAL A 138 2.21 -4.66 -7.96
N GLN A 139 0.93 -5.03 -8.02
CA GLN A 139 0.37 -5.81 -9.12
C GLN A 139 0.60 -5.12 -10.48
N LYS A 140 0.32 -3.82 -10.56
CA LYS A 140 0.62 -3.01 -11.75
C LYS A 140 2.10 -3.01 -12.10
N THR A 141 2.98 -2.96 -11.09
CA THR A 141 4.43 -3.03 -11.29
C THR A 141 4.85 -4.40 -11.85
N ILE A 142 4.27 -5.50 -11.36
CA ILE A 142 4.53 -6.85 -11.90
C ILE A 142 4.12 -6.92 -13.37
N GLU A 143 2.92 -6.46 -13.70
CA GLU A 143 2.40 -6.47 -15.07
C GLU A 143 3.30 -5.71 -16.03
N GLN A 144 3.77 -4.51 -15.63
CA GLN A 144 4.68 -3.68 -16.43
C GLN A 144 6.05 -4.31 -16.69
N ASN A 145 6.48 -5.26 -15.85
CA ASN A 145 7.80 -5.87 -15.94
C ASN A 145 7.78 -7.36 -16.36
N SER A 146 6.59 -7.96 -16.47
CA SER A 146 6.37 -9.38 -16.78
C SER A 146 7.04 -9.89 -18.07
N HIS A 147 7.26 -9.03 -19.06
CA HIS A 147 7.90 -9.41 -20.32
C HIS A 147 9.44 -9.56 -20.26
N TYR A 148 10.10 -9.08 -19.21
CA TYR A 148 11.57 -9.11 -19.14
C TYR A 148 12.14 -10.52 -18.92
N PRO A 149 11.58 -11.36 -18.03
CA PRO A 149 11.94 -12.77 -17.95
C PRO A 149 11.81 -13.50 -19.30
N GLU A 150 10.72 -13.27 -20.03
CA GLU A 150 10.46 -13.91 -21.32
C GLU A 150 11.47 -13.45 -22.40
N GLN A 151 11.77 -12.15 -22.44
CA GLN A 151 12.81 -11.61 -23.34
C GLN A 151 14.17 -12.22 -23.04
N LEU A 152 14.56 -12.31 -21.76
CA LEU A 152 15.82 -12.91 -21.35
C LEU A 152 15.89 -14.38 -21.76
N ALA A 153 14.84 -15.16 -21.52
CA ALA A 153 14.77 -16.57 -21.88
C ALA A 153 14.89 -16.81 -23.39
N ARG A 154 14.29 -15.93 -24.23
CA ARG A 154 14.29 -16.09 -25.69
C ARG A 154 15.53 -15.53 -26.38
N LYS A 155 16.03 -14.38 -25.94
CA LYS A 155 17.08 -13.61 -26.65
C LYS A 155 18.43 -13.64 -25.94
N GLY A 156 18.49 -14.09 -24.69
CA GLY A 156 19.70 -14.01 -23.86
C GLY A 156 20.11 -12.58 -23.52
N ASN A 157 19.29 -11.58 -23.85
CA ASN A 157 19.52 -10.17 -23.55
C ASN A 157 18.21 -9.46 -23.21
N ILE A 158 18.35 -8.31 -22.56
CA ILE A 158 17.24 -7.45 -22.17
C ILE A 158 17.43 -6.05 -22.70
N SER A 159 16.31 -5.38 -23.00
CA SER A 159 16.23 -4.04 -23.57
C SER A 159 16.30 -2.92 -22.50
N LEU A 160 17.02 -3.16 -21.39
CA LEU A 160 17.13 -2.21 -20.29
C LEU A 160 18.56 -1.77 -20.04
N SER A 161 18.72 -0.48 -19.77
CA SER A 161 19.96 0.09 -19.27
C SER A 161 20.14 -0.19 -17.77
N GLN A 162 21.40 -0.19 -17.32
CA GLN A 162 21.75 -0.30 -15.89
C GLN A 162 21.03 0.78 -15.04
N LYS A 163 20.87 1.97 -15.60
CA LYS A 163 20.19 3.10 -14.96
C LYS A 163 18.71 2.82 -14.74
N GLU A 164 18.03 2.22 -15.71
CA GLU A 164 16.61 1.86 -15.60
C GLU A 164 16.38 0.75 -14.58
N ILE A 165 17.25 -0.27 -14.56
CA ILE A 165 17.18 -1.34 -13.56
C ILE A 165 17.38 -0.76 -12.16
N SER A 166 18.40 0.09 -11.96
CA SER A 166 18.68 0.73 -10.67
C SER A 166 17.49 1.57 -10.18
N ARG A 167 16.81 2.30 -11.09
CA ARG A 167 15.60 3.05 -10.74
C ARG A 167 14.45 2.13 -10.28
N ARG A 168 14.25 1.00 -10.96
CA ARG A 168 13.20 0.05 -10.57
C ARG A 168 13.50 -0.66 -9.26
N MET A 169 14.75 -1.03 -9.00
CA MET A 169 15.16 -1.54 -7.68
C MET A 169 14.89 -0.52 -6.58
N GLY A 170 15.18 0.76 -6.83
CA GLY A 170 14.84 1.84 -5.91
C GLY A 170 13.33 1.95 -5.65
N GLN A 171 12.49 1.81 -6.68
CA GLN A 171 11.02 1.81 -6.52
C GLN A 171 10.53 0.61 -5.68
N ILE A 172 11.07 -0.58 -5.91
CA ILE A 172 10.75 -1.78 -5.11
C ILE A 172 11.16 -1.58 -3.65
N PHE A 173 12.36 -1.00 -3.42
CA PHE A 173 12.82 -0.67 -2.08
C PHE A 173 11.89 0.33 -1.38
N LEU A 174 11.48 1.40 -2.08
CA LEU A 174 10.53 2.38 -1.54
C LEU A 174 9.17 1.73 -1.22
N ALA A 175 8.67 0.84 -2.08
CA ALA A 175 7.42 0.12 -1.84
C ALA A 175 7.52 -0.77 -0.60
N ARG A 176 8.57 -1.59 -0.49
CA ARG A 176 8.85 -2.43 0.68
C ARG A 176 9.00 -1.59 1.95
N SER A 177 9.74 -0.49 1.86
CA SER A 177 9.93 0.42 2.98
C SER A 177 8.62 1.06 3.41
N SER A 178 7.74 1.44 2.48
CA SER A 178 6.44 2.05 2.81
C SER A 178 5.50 1.06 3.52
N ILE A 179 5.53 -0.21 3.11
CA ILE A 179 4.78 -1.29 3.76
C ILE A 179 5.35 -1.58 5.16
N ASN A 180 6.67 -1.78 5.27
CA ASN A 180 7.30 -2.26 6.51
C ASN A 180 7.56 -1.15 7.54
N LEU A 181 7.69 0.12 7.12
CA LEU A 181 7.79 1.26 8.05
C LEU A 181 6.42 1.67 8.60
N ASN A 182 5.33 1.19 8.01
CA ASN A 182 4.02 1.37 8.61
C ASN A 182 3.89 0.42 9.80
N SER A 183 4.37 0.89 10.96
CA SER A 183 4.46 0.15 12.23
C SER A 183 3.15 -0.54 12.63
N GLU A 184 2.03 -0.05 12.11
CA GLU A 184 0.68 -0.55 12.35
C GLU A 184 0.40 -1.95 11.75
N TYR A 185 1.26 -2.47 10.86
CA TYR A 185 1.21 -3.86 10.39
C TYR A 185 2.06 -4.83 11.23
N LEU A 186 2.95 -4.30 12.07
CA LEU A 186 3.89 -5.10 12.86
C LEU A 186 3.40 -5.34 14.29
N ALA A 187 2.55 -4.46 14.80
CA ALA A 187 1.95 -4.56 16.12
C ALA A 187 0.61 -3.83 16.14
N ALA A 188 -0.19 -4.09 17.17
CA ALA A 188 -1.43 -3.36 17.41
C ALA A 188 -1.16 -1.84 17.45
N PRO A 189 -2.03 -1.00 16.85
CA PRO A 189 -1.92 0.45 16.92
C PRO A 189 -1.77 0.96 18.36
N GLU A 190 -0.91 1.97 18.56
CA GLU A 190 -0.59 2.53 19.89
C GLU A 190 -1.83 3.02 20.67
N TYR A 191 -2.93 3.32 19.96
CA TYR A 191 -4.22 3.63 20.58
C TYR A 191 -4.66 2.56 21.59
N PHE A 192 -4.38 1.28 21.31
CA PHE A 192 -4.77 0.17 22.18
C PHE A 192 -3.91 0.07 23.45
N TRP A 193 -2.74 0.72 23.51
CA TRP A 193 -1.97 0.80 24.76
C TRP A 193 -2.69 1.61 25.84
N GLU A 194 -3.44 2.64 25.43
CA GLU A 194 -4.28 3.44 26.31
C GLU A 194 -5.70 2.85 26.46
N HIS A 195 -6.11 2.02 25.49
CA HIS A 195 -7.47 1.48 25.38
C HIS A 195 -7.47 -0.05 25.13
N PRO A 196 -6.88 -0.86 26.02
CA PRO A 196 -6.67 -2.29 25.80
C PRO A 196 -7.98 -3.08 25.68
N SER A 197 -9.06 -2.61 26.31
CA SER A 197 -10.39 -3.23 26.23
C SER A 197 -10.97 -3.27 24.81
N PHE A 198 -10.42 -2.49 23.88
CA PHE A 198 -10.90 -2.47 22.49
C PHE A 198 -9.99 -3.21 21.51
N GLU A 199 -8.84 -3.70 21.97
CA GLU A 199 -7.85 -4.38 21.11
C GLU A 199 -8.41 -5.67 20.50
N ASP A 200 -9.19 -6.43 21.27
CA ASP A 200 -9.81 -7.67 20.80
C ASP A 200 -10.73 -7.46 19.59
N TYR A 201 -11.43 -6.32 19.52
CA TYR A 201 -12.26 -5.99 18.36
C TYR A 201 -11.40 -5.66 17.13
N TYR A 202 -10.25 -5.01 17.32
CA TYR A 202 -9.30 -4.79 16.23
C TYR A 202 -8.70 -6.11 15.74
N ASN A 203 -8.23 -6.96 16.65
CA ASN A 203 -7.65 -8.27 16.33
C ASN A 203 -8.66 -9.18 15.61
N MET A 204 -9.94 -9.11 15.99
CA MET A 204 -11.01 -9.83 15.29
C MET A 204 -11.10 -9.41 13.81
N ILE A 205 -11.05 -8.10 13.53
CA ILE A 205 -11.15 -7.57 12.18
C ILE A 205 -9.87 -7.85 11.37
N GLU A 206 -8.70 -7.69 11.99
CA GLU A 206 -7.40 -8.03 11.38
C GLU A 206 -7.39 -9.48 10.89
N LYS A 207 -7.82 -10.39 11.77
CA LYS A 207 -7.91 -11.82 11.45
C LYS A 207 -8.95 -12.12 10.39
N PHE A 208 -10.14 -11.51 10.46
CA PHE A 208 -11.20 -11.73 9.48
C PHE A 208 -10.78 -11.29 8.07
N LEU A 209 -10.03 -10.19 7.97
CA LEU A 209 -9.57 -9.62 6.70
C LEU A 209 -8.22 -10.17 6.23
N ASP A 210 -7.68 -11.19 6.91
CA ASP A 210 -6.42 -11.87 6.59
C ASP A 210 -5.23 -10.89 6.41
N ILE A 211 -5.18 -9.80 7.18
CA ILE A 211 -4.23 -8.70 6.94
C ILE A 211 -2.79 -9.22 7.00
N SER A 212 -2.41 -9.94 8.06
CA SER A 212 -1.06 -10.51 8.21
C SER A 212 -0.65 -11.43 7.04
N ARG A 213 -1.58 -12.26 6.56
CA ARG A 213 -1.33 -13.18 5.43
C ARG A 213 -1.14 -12.41 4.13
N ARG A 214 -1.96 -11.38 3.90
CA ARG A 214 -1.89 -10.50 2.73
C ARG A 214 -0.57 -9.71 2.70
N VAL A 215 -0.13 -9.16 3.83
CA VAL A 215 1.19 -8.52 3.97
C VAL A 215 2.31 -9.49 3.60
N THR A 216 2.25 -10.72 4.11
CA THR A 216 3.25 -11.76 3.79
C THR A 216 3.29 -12.06 2.29
N THR A 217 2.12 -12.21 1.66
CA THR A 217 1.99 -12.49 0.22
C THR A 217 2.52 -11.32 -0.62
N LEU A 218 2.24 -10.08 -0.19
CA LEU A 218 2.72 -8.89 -0.87
C LEU A 218 4.25 -8.77 -0.80
N ASN A 219 4.85 -9.06 0.36
CA ASN A 219 6.31 -9.08 0.52
C ASN A 219 6.96 -10.14 -0.38
N GLN A 220 6.39 -11.35 -0.46
CA GLN A 220 6.87 -12.39 -1.39
C GLN A 220 6.82 -11.93 -2.86
N LYS A 221 5.76 -11.24 -3.27
CA LYS A 221 5.68 -10.65 -4.63
C LYS A 221 6.78 -9.62 -4.89
N LEU A 222 7.11 -8.80 -3.88
CA LEU A 222 8.21 -7.84 -3.97
C LEU A 222 9.58 -8.53 -4.00
N ASP A 223 9.76 -9.64 -3.28
CA ASP A 223 10.98 -10.46 -3.34
C ASP A 223 11.22 -11.01 -4.75
N VAL A 224 10.20 -11.61 -5.37
CA VAL A 224 10.30 -12.12 -6.75
C VAL A 224 10.68 -11.01 -7.74
N LEU A 225 10.12 -9.80 -7.57
CA LEU A 225 10.50 -8.66 -8.39
C LEU A 225 11.95 -8.22 -8.15
N HIS A 226 12.40 -8.23 -6.89
CA HIS A 226 13.77 -7.88 -6.56
C HIS A 226 14.76 -8.89 -7.16
N GLU A 227 14.53 -10.19 -6.98
CA GLU A 227 15.33 -11.27 -7.57
C GLU A 227 15.42 -11.16 -9.09
N LEU A 228 14.30 -10.82 -9.75
CA LEU A 228 14.31 -10.55 -11.18
C LEU A 228 15.29 -9.42 -11.53
N PHE A 229 15.21 -8.27 -10.89
CA PHE A 229 16.07 -7.13 -11.22
C PHE A 229 17.54 -7.33 -10.82
N ASP A 230 17.81 -8.07 -9.75
CA ASP A 230 19.16 -8.47 -9.36
C ASP A 230 19.78 -9.38 -10.42
N MET A 231 19.04 -10.38 -10.90
CA MET A 231 19.47 -11.23 -12.01
C MET A 231 19.75 -10.39 -13.27
N LEU A 232 18.87 -9.45 -13.61
CA LEU A 232 19.07 -8.56 -14.77
C LEU A 232 20.33 -7.70 -14.63
N THR A 233 20.63 -7.23 -13.43
CA THR A 233 21.86 -6.48 -13.13
C THR A 233 23.11 -7.34 -13.35
N SER A 234 23.11 -8.57 -12.83
CA SER A 234 24.21 -9.52 -13.01
C SER A 234 24.49 -9.79 -14.50
N GLN A 235 23.45 -9.94 -15.32
CA GLN A 235 23.59 -10.15 -16.77
C GLN A 235 24.24 -8.96 -17.48
N LEU A 236 23.88 -7.72 -17.13
CA LEU A 236 24.53 -6.53 -17.69
C LEU A 236 25.99 -6.42 -17.28
N GLN A 237 26.33 -6.74 -16.02
CA GLN A 237 27.71 -6.73 -15.55
C GLN A 237 28.58 -7.75 -16.30
N HIS A 238 28.08 -8.97 -16.52
CA HIS A 238 28.78 -9.97 -17.33
C HIS A 238 29.01 -9.48 -18.77
N ARG A 239 28.00 -8.85 -19.40
CA ARG A 239 28.17 -8.28 -20.74
C ARG A 239 29.24 -7.18 -20.79
N HIS A 240 29.25 -6.29 -19.80
CA HIS A 240 30.28 -5.24 -19.71
C HIS A 240 31.68 -5.83 -19.50
N SER A 241 31.80 -6.86 -18.66
CA SER A 241 33.06 -7.58 -18.44
C SER A 241 33.56 -8.24 -19.74
N ASN A 242 32.70 -8.97 -20.45
CA ASN A 242 33.06 -9.64 -21.71
C ASN A 242 33.49 -8.64 -22.80
N MET A 243 32.87 -7.45 -22.82
CA MET A 243 33.24 -6.39 -23.76
C MET A 243 34.64 -5.84 -23.45
N LEU A 244 34.94 -5.58 -22.17
CA LEU A 244 36.28 -5.14 -21.74
C LEU A 244 37.34 -6.21 -22.03
N GLU A 245 37.03 -7.47 -21.73
CA GLU A 245 37.91 -8.61 -22.02
C GLU A 245 38.20 -8.72 -23.52
N SER A 246 37.18 -8.60 -24.37
CA SER A 246 37.34 -8.63 -25.82
C SER A 246 38.20 -7.47 -26.34
N ILE A 247 38.06 -6.27 -25.78
CA ILE A 247 38.91 -5.11 -26.11
C ILE A 247 40.36 -5.37 -25.72
N ILE A 248 40.61 -5.93 -24.53
CA ILE A 248 41.97 -6.26 -24.08
C ILE A 248 42.61 -7.31 -24.99
N ILE A 249 41.89 -8.38 -25.34
CA ILE A 249 42.37 -9.42 -26.26
C ILE A 249 42.71 -8.82 -27.63
N LEU A 250 41.86 -7.94 -28.15
CA LEU A 250 42.09 -7.24 -29.43
C LEU A 250 43.35 -6.36 -29.38
N LEU A 251 43.54 -5.59 -28.30
CA LEU A 251 44.72 -4.73 -28.13
C LEU A 251 46.01 -5.56 -28.11
N ILE A 252 46.02 -6.68 -27.37
CA ILE A 252 47.17 -7.60 -27.33
C ILE A 252 47.42 -8.21 -28.72
N PHE A 253 46.37 -8.61 -29.42
CA PHE A 253 46.48 -9.15 -30.78
C PHE A 253 47.11 -8.15 -31.76
N VAL A 254 46.65 -6.90 -31.74
CA VAL A 254 47.20 -5.82 -32.59
C VAL A 254 48.68 -5.58 -32.29
N GLU A 255 49.08 -5.54 -31.03
CA GLU A 255 50.48 -5.38 -30.60
C GLU A 255 51.37 -6.51 -31.14
N ILE A 256 50.90 -7.76 -31.08
CA ILE A 256 51.63 -8.92 -31.60
C ILE A 256 51.81 -8.82 -33.12
N VAL A 257 50.77 -8.41 -33.85
CA VAL A 257 50.82 -8.24 -35.31
C VAL A 257 51.81 -7.14 -35.70
N ILE A 258 51.80 -5.99 -35.01
CA ILE A 258 52.73 -4.89 -35.27
C ILE A 258 54.18 -5.36 -35.05
N ASN A 259 54.45 -6.05 -33.94
CA ASN A 259 55.79 -6.57 -33.64
C ASN A 259 56.27 -7.63 -34.64
N LEU A 260 55.37 -8.48 -35.17
CA LEU A 260 55.71 -9.44 -36.21
C LEU A 260 56.06 -8.76 -37.53
N VAL A 261 55.26 -7.78 -37.97
CA VAL A 261 55.53 -7.03 -39.22
C VAL A 261 56.84 -6.25 -39.11
N ALA A 262 57.09 -5.60 -37.97
CA ALA A 262 58.32 -4.86 -37.71
C ALA A 262 59.58 -5.75 -37.68
N LYS A 263 59.42 -7.06 -37.44
CA LYS A 263 60.53 -8.02 -37.41
C LYS A 263 60.77 -8.69 -38.78
N ILE A 264 59.78 -8.64 -39.68
CA ILE A 264 59.87 -9.22 -41.02
C ILE A 264 60.39 -8.19 -42.04
N ASN A 265 60.15 -6.90 -41.84
CA ASN A 265 60.79 -5.79 -42.56
C ASN A 265 62.15 -5.44 -41.96
#